data_AF-A0A418TBW1-F1
#
_entry.id   AF-A0A418TBW1-F1
#
_cell.length_a   1.000
_cell.length_b   1.000
_cell.length_c   1.000
_cell.angle_alpha   90.00
_cell.angle_beta   90.00
_cell.angle_gamma   90.00
#
_symmetry.space_group_name_H-M   'P 1'
#
loop_
_entity.id
_entity.type
_entity.pdbx_description
1 polymer ?
#
loop_
_entity_poly.entity_id
_entity_poly.type
_entity_poly.pdbx_seq_one_letter_code
_entity_poly.pdbx_strand_id
1 'polypeptide(L)'
;MTSHLSLTDDYVDYSANQPPTYQLGLIGNNPPFIFAVEGSFTPQDVFEFGEKRRHELLNEVRTLYNGDLDYDNTFITLTTRKGANNGVVTRYRKNLAGIVRKSHDMERITRLYGYGKNGLTIEGLPGYSVKYIDSQFADPAHIFEGSVDFPEIEDQARLLAEMQRYITTVELPKVSYEIDFVELEKVDAEFQSEAIREVGDTIIVIDESMGFRFDARITEYERYPFEPKRGCVVLANFREMKTSDYIFQATVGSRKAMVYTSENAVLECIKYDDSITLVDGLGMAVSDELNRVRVRLGQVEPGNYGFAAYNKAGKKTLWLDADTGDAQFSGNIIASNFRTNPDGFPFVELSSDYYVFKAAKSETSYIEIEAIQHRMRPRYSNILAVGRRCIPVCKAVDTFSLVSGLNYDIAANDGIIRIKVGVFLLTGV
;
A
#
# COMPACT_ATOMS: atom_id res chain seq x y z
N MET A 1 16.98 28.86 -13.48
CA MET A 1 17.02 28.56 -12.04
C MET A 1 15.80 27.71 -11.74
N THR A 2 16.01 26.43 -11.46
CA THR A 2 14.98 25.51 -10.98
C THR A 2 14.62 25.90 -9.54
N SER A 3 13.51 26.62 -9.37
CA SER A 3 12.95 26.88 -8.04
C SER A 3 12.44 25.55 -7.49
N HIS A 4 13.08 25.07 -6.41
CA HIS A 4 12.51 24.01 -5.60
C HIS A 4 11.09 24.41 -5.19
N LEU A 5 10.13 23.52 -5.44
CA LEU A 5 8.77 23.64 -4.95
C LEU A 5 8.83 23.63 -3.42
N SER A 6 8.42 24.73 -2.79
CA SER A 6 8.08 24.72 -1.37
C SER A 6 6.79 23.93 -1.21
N LEU A 7 6.80 22.91 -0.36
CA LEU A 7 5.60 22.23 0.10
C LEU A 7 4.67 23.27 0.76
N THR A 8 3.53 23.53 0.14
CA THR A 8 2.41 24.30 0.68
C THR A 8 1.16 23.43 0.54
N ASP A 9 0.59 22.98 1.66
CA ASP A 9 -0.79 22.55 1.99
C ASP A 9 -1.78 21.99 0.92
N ASP A 10 -1.35 21.69 -0.30
CA ASP A 10 -2.20 21.30 -1.43
C ASP A 10 -2.39 19.77 -1.54
N TYR A 11 -1.81 18.98 -0.62
CA TYR A 11 -1.99 17.53 -0.52
C TYR A 11 -3.08 17.15 0.49
N VAL A 12 -4.02 16.31 0.04
CA VAL A 12 -5.10 15.74 0.84
C VAL A 12 -4.90 14.24 0.95
N ASP A 13 -4.50 13.79 2.13
CA ASP A 13 -4.33 12.38 2.48
C ASP A 13 -5.69 11.64 2.46
N TYR A 14 -6.65 12.17 3.24
CA TYR A 14 -8.04 11.73 3.23
C TYR A 14 -9.00 12.89 3.54
N SER A 15 -10.12 12.98 2.82
CA SER A 15 -11.22 13.90 3.12
C SER A 15 -12.57 13.32 2.68
N ALA A 16 -13.46 13.07 3.63
CA ALA A 16 -14.75 12.43 3.37
C ALA A 16 -15.79 13.39 2.76
N ASN A 17 -16.69 12.86 1.92
CA ASN A 17 -17.93 13.51 1.47
C ASN A 17 -17.72 14.94 0.90
N GLN A 18 -16.74 15.10 0.01
CA GLN A 18 -16.40 16.40 -0.60
C GLN A 18 -17.12 16.63 -1.94
N PRO A 19 -17.54 17.88 -2.24
CA PRO A 19 -18.02 18.28 -3.56
C PRO A 19 -16.85 18.58 -4.52
N PRO A 20 -17.04 18.52 -5.86
CA PRO A 20 -15.95 18.75 -6.83
C PRO A 20 -15.26 20.11 -6.70
N THR A 21 -15.96 21.11 -6.17
CA THR A 21 -15.42 22.46 -5.91
C THR A 21 -14.26 22.45 -4.91
N TYR A 22 -14.16 21.45 -4.03
CA TYR A 22 -13.05 21.29 -3.09
C TYR A 22 -11.74 21.02 -3.82
N GLN A 23 -11.68 19.95 -4.63
CA GLN A 23 -10.49 19.60 -5.40
C GLN A 23 -10.15 20.64 -6.48
N LEU A 24 -11.16 21.21 -7.15
CA LEU A 24 -10.95 22.27 -8.14
C LEU A 24 -10.38 23.54 -7.49
N GLY A 25 -10.72 23.82 -6.23
CA GLY A 25 -10.09 24.88 -5.43
C GLY A 25 -8.59 24.64 -5.24
N LEU A 26 -8.20 23.43 -4.82
CA LEU A 26 -6.80 23.04 -4.64
C LEU A 26 -5.99 23.14 -5.95
N ILE A 27 -6.55 22.69 -7.09
CA ILE A 27 -5.92 22.85 -8.41
C ILE A 27 -5.80 24.35 -8.78
N GLY A 28 -6.76 25.17 -8.36
CA GLY A 28 -6.92 26.59 -8.68
C GLY A 28 -6.05 27.57 -7.90
N ASN A 29 -5.26 27.13 -6.91
CA ASN A 29 -4.49 27.99 -6.00
C ASN A 29 -3.41 28.89 -6.65
N ASN A 30 -3.24 28.87 -7.98
CA ASN A 30 -2.32 29.78 -8.69
C ASN A 30 -2.75 30.00 -10.16
N PRO A 31 -2.98 31.26 -10.63
CA PRO A 31 -3.46 31.60 -11.98
C PRO A 31 -2.61 31.01 -13.14
N PRO A 32 -3.14 30.91 -14.38
CA PRO A 32 -4.25 31.71 -14.96
C PRO A 32 -5.62 31.03 -15.02
N PHE A 33 -5.76 29.77 -14.61
CA PHE A 33 -7.00 29.01 -14.81
C PHE A 33 -8.09 29.33 -13.78
N ILE A 34 -9.34 29.35 -14.24
CA ILE A 34 -10.54 29.57 -13.42
C ILE A 34 -11.42 28.33 -13.55
N PHE A 35 -11.79 27.74 -12.41
CA PHE A 35 -12.60 26.52 -12.38
C PHE A 35 -14.05 26.82 -11.99
N ALA A 36 -14.99 26.17 -12.67
CA ALA A 36 -16.43 26.21 -12.39
C ALA A 36 -17.01 24.79 -12.33
N VAL A 37 -18.20 24.67 -11.74
CA VAL A 37 -18.97 23.41 -11.68
C VAL A 37 -20.41 23.71 -12.11
N GLU A 38 -20.92 22.92 -13.06
CA GLU A 38 -22.28 23.04 -13.57
C GLU A 38 -23.02 21.70 -13.48
N GLY A 39 -24.24 21.75 -12.95
CA GLY A 39 -25.06 20.57 -12.65
C GLY A 39 -24.92 20.10 -11.20
N SER A 40 -25.40 18.89 -10.93
CA SER A 40 -25.43 18.30 -9.59
C SER A 40 -24.56 17.05 -9.53
N PHE A 41 -23.63 17.03 -8.60
CA PHE A 41 -22.71 15.92 -8.35
C PHE A 41 -22.92 15.38 -6.95
N THR A 42 -22.94 14.05 -6.81
CA THR A 42 -22.92 13.42 -5.49
C THR A 42 -21.52 13.58 -4.88
N PRO A 43 -21.39 14.10 -3.64
CA PRO A 43 -20.09 14.19 -2.97
C PRO A 43 -19.38 12.84 -2.90
N GLN A 44 -18.06 12.85 -2.95
CA GLN A 44 -17.21 11.65 -2.93
C GLN A 44 -16.16 11.76 -1.83
N ASP A 45 -15.69 10.61 -1.35
CA ASP A 45 -14.52 10.54 -0.47
C ASP A 45 -13.25 10.71 -1.30
N VAL A 46 -12.31 11.52 -0.81
CA VAL A 46 -11.08 11.94 -1.47
C VAL A 46 -9.90 11.30 -0.77
N PHE A 47 -8.97 10.73 -1.54
CA PHE A 47 -7.76 10.07 -1.07
C PHE A 47 -6.57 10.53 -1.91
N GLU A 48 -5.41 10.73 -1.29
CA GLU A 48 -4.10 10.95 -1.94
C GLU A 48 -4.08 11.98 -3.09
N PHE A 49 -4.78 13.10 -2.87
CA PHE A 49 -5.00 14.11 -3.90
C PHE A 49 -4.06 15.30 -3.73
N GLY A 50 -3.16 15.54 -4.70
CA GLY A 50 -2.33 16.75 -4.77
C GLY A 50 -0.96 16.56 -5.42
N GLU A 51 -0.30 15.42 -5.21
CA GLU A 51 1.07 15.15 -5.69
C GLU A 51 1.18 14.75 -7.18
N LYS A 52 0.35 15.33 -8.05
CA LYS A 52 0.32 15.02 -9.50
C LYS A 52 0.29 16.30 -10.33
N ARG A 53 0.49 16.22 -11.65
CA ARG A 53 0.38 17.41 -12.51
C ARG A 53 -1.06 17.89 -12.54
N ARG A 54 -1.30 19.21 -12.65
CA ARG A 54 -2.67 19.77 -12.64
C ARG A 54 -3.62 19.15 -13.67
N HIS A 55 -3.15 18.76 -14.84
CA HIS A 55 -3.96 18.05 -15.83
C HIS A 55 -4.34 16.63 -15.38
N GLU A 56 -3.43 15.93 -14.70
CA GLU A 56 -3.69 14.59 -14.12
C GLU A 56 -4.70 14.71 -12.98
N LEU A 57 -4.51 15.66 -12.06
CA LEU A 57 -5.47 15.98 -11.00
C LEU A 57 -6.85 16.37 -11.55
N LEU A 58 -6.90 17.14 -12.64
CA LEU A 58 -8.16 17.54 -13.27
C LEU A 58 -8.88 16.35 -13.94
N ASN A 59 -8.14 15.45 -14.59
CA ASN A 59 -8.68 14.19 -15.12
C ASN A 59 -9.14 13.25 -13.98
N GLU A 60 -8.47 13.28 -12.83
CA GLU A 60 -8.82 12.52 -11.64
C GLU A 60 -10.14 13.03 -11.03
N VAL A 61 -10.30 14.34 -10.87
CA VAL A 61 -11.59 14.97 -10.49
C VAL A 61 -12.68 14.60 -11.49
N ARG A 62 -12.41 14.71 -12.79
CA ARG A 62 -13.36 14.31 -13.85
C ARG A 62 -13.81 12.86 -13.69
N THR A 63 -12.87 11.95 -13.41
CA THR A 63 -13.14 10.51 -13.25
C THR A 63 -13.91 10.22 -11.96
N LEU A 64 -13.47 10.81 -10.83
CA LEU A 64 -14.06 10.63 -9.50
C LEU A 64 -15.55 11.02 -9.46
N TYR A 65 -15.91 12.13 -10.12
CA TYR A 65 -17.28 12.62 -10.17
C TYR A 65 -18.04 12.23 -11.44
N ASN A 66 -17.43 11.43 -12.34
CA ASN A 66 -17.94 11.08 -13.67
C ASN A 66 -18.54 12.30 -14.41
N GLY A 67 -17.76 13.36 -14.50
CA GLY A 67 -18.11 14.58 -15.24
C GLY A 67 -17.46 14.66 -16.63
N ASP A 68 -17.85 15.68 -17.38
CA ASP A 68 -17.12 16.14 -18.56
C ASP A 68 -16.50 17.51 -18.28
N LEU A 69 -15.26 17.69 -18.76
CA LEU A 69 -14.55 18.95 -18.67
C LEU A 69 -14.81 19.75 -19.94
N ASP A 70 -15.42 20.93 -19.77
CA ASP A 70 -15.47 21.95 -20.80
C ASP A 70 -14.31 22.94 -20.65
N TYR A 71 -13.78 23.43 -21.78
CA TYR A 71 -12.59 24.27 -21.85
C TYR A 71 -12.85 25.49 -22.74
N ASP A 72 -13.08 26.64 -22.13
CA ASP A 72 -13.06 27.95 -22.79
C ASP A 72 -11.80 28.72 -22.38
N ASN A 73 -10.73 28.52 -23.15
CA ASN A 73 -9.42 29.15 -22.93
C ASN A 73 -8.84 28.88 -21.52
N THR A 74 -9.06 29.80 -20.58
CA THR A 74 -8.63 29.69 -19.17
C THR A 74 -9.76 29.29 -18.23
N PHE A 75 -11.01 29.33 -18.68
CA PHE A 75 -12.18 28.87 -17.93
C PHE A 75 -12.39 27.38 -18.19
N ILE A 76 -12.45 26.61 -17.11
CA ILE A 76 -12.61 25.15 -17.15
C ILE A 76 -13.81 24.79 -16.30
N THR A 77 -14.86 24.26 -16.93
CA THR A 77 -16.12 23.92 -16.25
C THR A 77 -16.25 22.41 -16.16
N LEU A 78 -16.40 21.88 -14.94
CA LEU A 78 -16.82 20.50 -14.73
C LEU A 78 -18.35 20.43 -14.86
N THR A 79 -18.82 19.76 -15.92
CA THR A 79 -20.24 19.59 -16.24
C THR A 79 -20.68 18.15 -16.03
N THR A 80 -21.95 17.88 -15.72
CA THR A 80 -22.45 16.50 -15.62
C THR A 80 -22.52 15.78 -16.97
N ARG A 81 -22.71 16.53 -18.06
CA ARG A 81 -22.66 16.08 -19.46
C ARG A 81 -22.43 17.28 -20.37
N LYS A 82 -21.36 17.26 -21.16
CA LYS A 82 -21.10 18.29 -22.18
C LYS A 82 -21.92 18.08 -23.47
N GLY A 83 -22.33 19.16 -24.14
CA GLY A 83 -23.01 19.13 -25.44
C GLY A 83 -24.49 18.76 -25.39
N ALA A 84 -25.20 19.01 -26.48
CA ALA A 84 -26.67 18.95 -26.55
C ALA A 84 -27.19 17.94 -27.59
N ASN A 85 -28.46 17.57 -27.47
CA ASN A 85 -29.19 16.87 -28.54
C ASN A 85 -30.08 17.89 -29.27
N ASN A 86 -29.52 18.53 -30.29
CA ASN A 86 -30.23 19.52 -31.11
C ASN A 86 -31.03 18.88 -32.26
N GLY A 87 -31.13 17.53 -32.32
CA GLY A 87 -31.82 16.82 -33.41
C GLY A 87 -31.09 16.87 -34.75
N VAL A 88 -29.79 17.19 -34.76
CA VAL A 88 -28.94 17.24 -35.96
C VAL A 88 -28.89 15.86 -36.64
N VAL A 89 -29.04 15.84 -37.97
CA VAL A 89 -29.08 14.60 -38.76
C VAL A 89 -28.00 14.60 -39.84
N THR A 90 -27.16 13.57 -39.83
CA THR A 90 -26.22 13.29 -40.94
C THR A 90 -26.77 12.14 -41.77
N ARG A 91 -27.15 12.41 -43.03
CA ARG A 91 -27.85 11.44 -43.89
C ARG A 91 -27.17 11.23 -45.25
N TYR A 92 -27.15 9.98 -45.69
CA TYR A 92 -26.80 9.58 -47.06
C TYR A 92 -27.60 10.39 -48.11
N ARG A 93 -26.93 10.82 -49.20
CA ARG A 93 -27.44 11.75 -50.23
C ARG A 93 -27.82 13.17 -49.76
N LYS A 94 -27.59 13.53 -48.49
CA LYS A 94 -27.68 14.91 -48.00
C LYS A 94 -26.27 15.45 -47.68
N ASN A 95 -25.88 15.38 -46.41
CA ASN A 95 -24.62 15.88 -45.87
C ASN A 95 -23.61 14.77 -45.59
N LEU A 96 -24.00 13.49 -45.52
CA LEU A 96 -23.07 12.38 -45.34
C LEU A 96 -22.21 12.19 -46.59
N ALA A 97 -20.90 12.30 -46.45
CA ALA A 97 -19.91 12.03 -47.50
C ALA A 97 -19.29 10.64 -47.38
N GLY A 98 -19.08 10.16 -46.15
CA GLY A 98 -18.48 8.85 -45.86
C GLY A 98 -18.78 8.38 -44.44
N ILE A 99 -18.74 7.06 -44.23
CA ILE A 99 -18.86 6.45 -42.90
C ILE A 99 -17.95 5.22 -42.82
N VAL A 100 -17.12 5.16 -41.78
CA VAL A 100 -16.23 4.02 -41.49
C VAL A 100 -16.54 3.51 -40.10
N ARG A 101 -17.03 2.26 -40.01
CA ARG A 101 -17.25 1.56 -38.75
C ARG A 101 -15.96 0.87 -38.30
N LYS A 102 -15.42 1.26 -37.16
CA LYS A 102 -14.31 0.58 -36.47
C LYS A 102 -14.88 -0.19 -35.28
N SER A 103 -14.63 -1.50 -35.21
CA SER A 103 -15.00 -2.33 -34.05
C SER A 103 -13.75 -2.86 -33.36
N HIS A 104 -13.71 -2.68 -32.04
CA HIS A 104 -12.65 -3.12 -31.16
C HIS A 104 -13.19 -4.24 -30.26
N ASP A 105 -12.80 -5.46 -30.60
CA ASP A 105 -13.27 -6.68 -29.95
C ASP A 105 -12.28 -7.20 -28.88
N MET A 106 -11.09 -6.59 -28.77
CA MET A 106 -10.02 -7.02 -27.85
C MET A 106 -10.38 -6.93 -26.36
N GLU A 107 -11.23 -5.97 -26.00
CA GLU A 107 -11.71 -5.77 -24.62
C GLU A 107 -13.07 -6.43 -24.37
N ARG A 108 -13.65 -7.07 -25.40
CA ARG A 108 -14.94 -7.74 -25.28
C ARG A 108 -14.78 -9.01 -24.46
N ILE A 109 -15.60 -9.21 -23.44
CA ILE A 109 -15.60 -10.44 -22.63
C ILE A 109 -16.99 -11.05 -22.68
N THR A 110 -17.10 -12.24 -23.27
CA THR A 110 -18.33 -13.03 -23.33
C THR A 110 -18.35 -14.19 -22.33
N ARG A 111 -17.19 -14.53 -21.75
CA ARG A 111 -17.04 -15.46 -20.61
C ARG A 111 -16.19 -14.81 -19.53
N LEU A 112 -16.79 -14.55 -18.37
CA LEU A 112 -16.13 -13.87 -17.26
C LEU A 112 -15.83 -14.85 -16.10
N TYR A 113 -14.55 -14.99 -15.76
CA TYR A 113 -14.10 -15.61 -14.52
C TYR A 113 -14.02 -14.53 -13.43
N GLY A 114 -14.63 -14.78 -12.26
CA GLY A 114 -14.63 -13.84 -11.14
C GLY A 114 -14.06 -14.48 -9.89
N TYR A 115 -13.10 -13.79 -9.26
CA TYR A 115 -12.47 -14.24 -8.02
C TYR A 115 -12.77 -13.25 -6.89
N GLY A 116 -13.45 -13.70 -5.84
CA GLY A 116 -13.62 -12.95 -4.61
C GLY A 116 -12.38 -13.03 -3.70
N LYS A 117 -12.54 -12.56 -2.46
CA LYS A 117 -11.49 -12.62 -1.43
C LYS A 117 -10.98 -14.06 -1.26
N ASN A 118 -9.67 -14.21 -1.04
CA ASN A 118 -8.99 -15.49 -0.85
C ASN A 118 -9.22 -16.51 -1.99
N GLY A 119 -9.52 -16.04 -3.22
CA GLY A 119 -9.77 -16.92 -4.37
C GLY A 119 -11.17 -17.56 -4.37
N LEU A 120 -12.14 -16.99 -3.64
CA LEU A 120 -13.54 -17.38 -3.70
C LEU A 120 -14.03 -17.37 -5.15
N THR A 121 -14.80 -18.38 -5.57
CA THR A 121 -15.43 -18.39 -6.90
C THR A 121 -16.91 -18.73 -6.77
N ILE A 122 -17.69 -18.57 -7.84
CA ILE A 122 -19.11 -18.95 -7.89
C ILE A 122 -19.36 -20.47 -8.00
N GLU A 123 -18.31 -21.28 -8.15
CA GLU A 123 -18.41 -22.74 -8.23
C GLU A 123 -18.98 -23.33 -6.94
N GLY A 124 -20.02 -24.16 -7.06
CA GLY A 124 -20.71 -24.79 -5.93
C GLY A 124 -21.97 -24.06 -5.47
N LEU A 125 -22.24 -22.84 -5.97
CA LEU A 125 -23.51 -22.16 -5.73
C LEU A 125 -24.64 -22.89 -6.50
N PRO A 126 -25.89 -22.98 -6.00
CA PRO A 126 -26.96 -23.72 -6.67
C PRO A 126 -27.20 -23.23 -8.11
N GLY A 127 -26.97 -24.11 -9.08
CA GLY A 127 -27.04 -23.80 -10.52
C GLY A 127 -25.69 -23.45 -11.19
N TYR A 128 -24.60 -23.32 -10.42
CA TYR A 128 -23.28 -22.93 -10.91
C TYR A 128 -22.22 -23.98 -10.57
N SER A 129 -21.98 -24.90 -11.50
CA SER A 129 -20.95 -25.95 -11.42
C SER A 129 -19.62 -25.56 -12.07
N VAL A 130 -19.43 -24.27 -12.41
CA VAL A 130 -18.26 -23.71 -13.09
C VAL A 130 -17.92 -22.35 -12.49
N LYS A 131 -16.67 -21.90 -12.69
CA LYS A 131 -16.13 -20.66 -12.10
C LYS A 131 -16.46 -19.38 -12.89
N TYR A 132 -17.10 -19.52 -14.05
CA TYR A 132 -17.39 -18.41 -14.97
C TYR A 132 -18.88 -18.22 -15.19
N ILE A 133 -19.26 -17.03 -15.63
CA ILE A 133 -20.55 -16.77 -16.27
C ILE A 133 -20.35 -16.47 -17.76
N ASP A 134 -21.29 -16.93 -18.58
CA ASP A 134 -21.37 -16.57 -19.99
C ASP A 134 -22.40 -15.45 -20.19
N SER A 135 -22.07 -14.51 -21.08
CA SER A 135 -22.98 -13.48 -21.57
C SER A 135 -24.07 -14.10 -22.45
N GLN A 136 -25.25 -13.46 -22.50
CA GLN A 136 -26.29 -13.76 -23.50
C GLN A 136 -25.82 -13.62 -24.96
N PHE A 137 -24.68 -12.94 -25.20
CA PHE A 137 -24.06 -12.75 -26.51
C PHE A 137 -22.83 -13.65 -26.74
N ALA A 138 -22.62 -14.67 -25.91
CA ALA A 138 -21.56 -15.66 -26.11
C ALA A 138 -21.86 -16.55 -27.32
N ASP A 139 -20.92 -16.62 -28.27
CA ASP A 139 -20.92 -17.62 -29.34
C ASP A 139 -20.09 -18.83 -28.87
N PRO A 140 -20.66 -20.04 -28.74
CA PRO A 140 -19.91 -21.24 -28.38
C PRO A 140 -18.74 -21.56 -29.32
N ALA A 141 -18.74 -21.05 -30.56
CA ALA A 141 -17.62 -21.20 -31.49
C ALA A 141 -16.51 -20.13 -31.30
N HIS A 142 -16.83 -18.97 -30.71
CA HIS A 142 -15.93 -17.82 -30.56
C HIS A 142 -16.12 -17.16 -29.19
N ILE A 143 -15.59 -17.81 -28.16
CA ILE A 143 -15.66 -17.34 -26.78
C ILE A 143 -14.52 -16.36 -26.52
N PHE A 144 -14.86 -15.18 -25.98
CA PHE A 144 -13.91 -14.19 -25.49
C PHE A 144 -13.84 -14.28 -23.98
N GLU A 145 -12.75 -14.86 -23.46
CA GLU A 145 -12.54 -15.08 -22.04
C GLU A 145 -11.82 -13.91 -21.37
N GLY A 146 -12.22 -13.58 -20.13
CA GLY A 146 -11.53 -12.60 -19.30
C GLY A 146 -11.75 -12.88 -17.80
N SER A 147 -10.87 -12.33 -16.96
CA SER A 147 -10.89 -12.52 -15.51
C SER A 147 -10.92 -11.18 -14.77
N VAL A 148 -11.61 -11.15 -13.63
CA VAL A 148 -11.70 -9.97 -12.75
C VAL A 148 -11.65 -10.38 -11.28
N ASP A 149 -10.93 -9.61 -10.47
CA ASP A 149 -10.76 -9.84 -9.04
C ASP A 149 -11.59 -8.82 -8.22
N PHE A 150 -12.35 -9.34 -7.26
CA PHE A 150 -13.16 -8.62 -6.29
C PHE A 150 -12.69 -8.95 -4.86
N PRO A 151 -11.50 -8.50 -4.44
CA PRO A 151 -10.85 -8.89 -3.17
C PRO A 151 -11.65 -8.52 -1.91
N GLU A 152 -12.69 -7.70 -2.02
CA GLU A 152 -13.62 -7.29 -0.97
C GLU A 152 -14.84 -8.23 -0.81
N ILE A 153 -15.09 -9.13 -1.77
CA ILE A 153 -16.28 -9.98 -1.76
C ILE A 153 -15.97 -11.33 -1.12
N GLU A 154 -16.57 -11.56 0.05
CA GLU A 154 -16.44 -12.80 0.83
C GLU A 154 -17.62 -13.78 0.63
N ASP A 155 -18.64 -13.39 -0.14
CA ASP A 155 -19.86 -14.18 -0.36
C ASP A 155 -20.08 -14.52 -1.84
N GLN A 156 -20.42 -15.78 -2.14
CA GLN A 156 -20.58 -16.28 -3.51
C GLN A 156 -21.78 -15.66 -4.24
N ALA A 157 -22.89 -15.36 -3.54
CA ALA A 157 -24.07 -14.78 -4.17
C ALA A 157 -23.85 -13.31 -4.55
N ARG A 158 -23.16 -12.55 -3.68
CA ARG A 158 -22.68 -11.21 -3.97
C ARG A 158 -21.64 -11.19 -5.10
N LEU A 159 -20.73 -12.17 -5.13
CA LEU A 159 -19.74 -12.33 -6.21
C LEU A 159 -20.43 -12.51 -7.56
N LEU A 160 -21.41 -13.41 -7.64
CA LEU A 160 -22.22 -13.62 -8.84
C LEU A 160 -22.93 -12.33 -9.30
N ALA A 161 -23.49 -11.56 -8.37
CA ALA A 161 -24.19 -10.31 -8.69
C ALA A 161 -23.25 -9.23 -9.25
N GLU A 162 -22.04 -9.07 -8.73
CA GLU A 162 -21.06 -8.12 -9.27
C GLU A 162 -20.43 -8.62 -10.58
N MET A 163 -20.20 -9.93 -10.74
CA MET A 163 -19.81 -10.54 -12.02
C MET A 163 -20.84 -10.23 -13.12
N GLN A 164 -22.14 -10.41 -12.83
CA GLN A 164 -23.24 -10.10 -13.75
C GLN A 164 -23.28 -8.61 -14.13
N ARG A 165 -23.04 -7.71 -13.17
CA ARG A 165 -22.92 -6.27 -13.48
C ARG A 165 -21.72 -6.00 -14.39
N TYR A 166 -20.55 -6.52 -14.03
CA TYR A 166 -19.32 -6.29 -14.77
C TYR A 166 -19.40 -6.81 -16.21
N ILE A 167 -19.83 -8.07 -16.44
CA ILE A 167 -19.90 -8.62 -17.80
C ILE A 167 -20.82 -7.79 -18.70
N THR A 168 -21.91 -7.23 -18.17
CA THR A 168 -22.80 -6.35 -18.95
C THR A 168 -22.12 -5.05 -19.42
N THR A 169 -21.01 -4.63 -18.81
CA THR A 169 -20.21 -3.46 -19.25
C THR A 169 -19.24 -3.77 -20.39
N VAL A 170 -18.89 -5.06 -20.60
CA VAL A 170 -17.84 -5.52 -21.53
C VAL A 170 -18.31 -6.59 -22.54
N GLU A 171 -19.55 -7.07 -22.46
CA GLU A 171 -20.05 -8.16 -23.33
C GLU A 171 -20.24 -7.77 -24.81
N LEU A 172 -20.39 -6.47 -25.08
CA LEU A 172 -20.51 -5.91 -26.43
C LEU A 172 -19.17 -5.31 -26.89
N PRO A 173 -18.79 -5.48 -28.16
CA PRO A 173 -17.58 -4.85 -28.69
C PRO A 173 -17.73 -3.33 -28.70
N LYS A 174 -16.63 -2.62 -28.47
CA LYS A 174 -16.61 -1.16 -28.59
C LYS A 174 -16.67 -0.80 -30.08
N VAL A 175 -17.69 -0.05 -30.48
CA VAL A 175 -17.87 0.38 -31.88
C VAL A 175 -17.75 1.90 -31.93
N SER A 176 -16.88 2.40 -32.80
CA SER A 176 -16.84 3.80 -33.21
C SER A 176 -17.17 3.94 -34.69
N TYR A 177 -17.75 5.08 -35.04
CA TYR A 177 -18.06 5.47 -36.40
C TYR A 177 -17.33 6.78 -36.70
N GLU A 178 -16.41 6.73 -37.64
CA GLU A 178 -15.80 7.92 -38.23
C GLU A 178 -16.68 8.35 -39.40
N ILE A 179 -17.10 9.62 -39.41
CA ILE A 179 -18.11 10.14 -40.31
C ILE A 179 -17.59 11.41 -40.98
N ASP A 180 -17.41 11.32 -42.30
CA ASP A 180 -17.14 12.48 -43.16
C ASP A 180 -18.48 13.12 -43.56
N PHE A 181 -18.59 14.43 -43.41
CA PHE A 181 -19.80 15.17 -43.76
C PHE A 181 -19.50 16.58 -44.29
N VAL A 182 -20.52 17.13 -44.97
CA VAL A 182 -20.54 18.52 -45.43
C VAL A 182 -21.22 19.38 -44.35
N GLU A 183 -20.49 20.37 -43.85
CA GLU A 183 -20.97 21.46 -42.99
C GLU A 183 -21.88 22.39 -43.83
N LEU A 184 -23.16 22.04 -43.91
CA LEU A 184 -24.16 22.74 -44.73
C LEU A 184 -24.38 24.20 -44.28
N GLU A 185 -24.18 24.50 -43.00
CA GLU A 185 -24.40 25.82 -42.41
C GLU A 185 -23.39 26.87 -42.90
N LYS A 186 -22.26 26.42 -43.45
CA LYS A 186 -21.26 27.25 -44.14
C LYS A 186 -21.60 27.52 -45.61
N VAL A 187 -22.52 26.74 -46.19
CA VAL A 187 -22.97 26.88 -47.59
C VAL A 187 -24.24 27.73 -47.64
N ASP A 188 -25.18 27.47 -46.72
CA ASP A 188 -26.44 28.20 -46.61
C ASP A 188 -26.85 28.38 -45.13
N ALA A 189 -27.28 29.60 -44.79
CA ALA A 189 -27.68 29.96 -43.44
C ALA A 189 -28.98 29.27 -42.98
N GLU A 190 -29.78 28.73 -43.90
CA GLU A 190 -30.98 27.94 -43.53
C GLU A 190 -30.61 26.67 -42.73
N PHE A 191 -29.41 26.12 -42.90
CA PHE A 191 -28.95 24.92 -42.18
C PHE A 191 -28.28 25.21 -40.82
N GLN A 192 -28.31 26.44 -40.31
CA GLN A 192 -27.72 26.79 -39.00
C GLN A 192 -28.34 26.03 -37.81
N SER A 193 -29.58 25.54 -37.95
CA SER A 193 -30.23 24.65 -36.98
C SER A 193 -29.68 23.21 -37.01
N GLU A 194 -29.05 22.81 -38.11
CA GLU A 194 -28.44 21.49 -38.32
C GLU A 194 -26.92 21.48 -38.07
N ALA A 195 -26.34 22.60 -37.63
CA ALA A 195 -24.91 22.72 -37.37
C ALA A 195 -24.47 21.86 -36.18
N ILE A 196 -23.45 21.03 -36.39
CA ILE A 196 -22.70 20.39 -35.29
C ILE A 196 -21.84 21.46 -34.63
N ARG A 197 -22.06 21.72 -33.33
CA ARG A 197 -21.44 22.85 -32.64
C ARG A 197 -20.14 22.43 -31.97
N GLU A 198 -20.15 21.32 -31.25
CA GLU A 198 -19.03 20.92 -30.42
C GLU A 198 -18.93 19.41 -30.16
N VAL A 199 -17.77 19.00 -29.64
CA VAL A 199 -17.59 17.65 -29.08
C VAL A 199 -18.54 17.48 -27.89
N GLY A 200 -19.22 16.33 -27.82
CA GLY A 200 -20.23 16.03 -26.81
C GLY A 200 -21.67 16.17 -27.31
N ASP A 201 -21.91 16.88 -28.42
CA ASP A 201 -23.21 16.92 -29.09
C ASP A 201 -23.68 15.50 -29.50
N THR A 202 -24.99 15.29 -29.53
CA THR A 202 -25.63 14.04 -29.95
C THR A 202 -26.25 14.24 -31.34
N ILE A 203 -25.88 13.39 -32.30
CA ILE A 203 -26.35 13.47 -33.69
C ILE A 203 -27.00 12.15 -34.13
N ILE A 204 -27.92 12.24 -35.09
CA ILE A 204 -28.62 11.09 -35.69
C ILE A 204 -27.95 10.77 -37.02
N VAL A 205 -27.42 9.56 -37.14
CA VAL A 205 -26.83 9.03 -38.38
C VAL A 205 -27.86 8.19 -39.12
N ILE A 206 -28.05 8.45 -40.41
CA ILE A 206 -28.99 7.71 -41.26
C ILE A 206 -28.30 7.31 -42.57
N ASP A 207 -27.98 6.03 -42.71
CA ASP A 207 -27.54 5.44 -43.97
C ASP A 207 -28.63 4.51 -44.53
N GLU A 208 -29.40 5.04 -45.48
CA GLU A 208 -30.49 4.31 -46.15
C GLU A 208 -29.97 3.17 -47.06
N SER A 209 -28.68 3.18 -47.45
CA SER A 209 -28.07 2.15 -48.31
C SER A 209 -27.59 0.94 -47.52
N MET A 210 -27.15 1.14 -46.27
CA MET A 210 -26.75 0.07 -45.35
C MET A 210 -27.83 -0.27 -44.32
N GLY A 211 -28.94 0.46 -44.27
CA GLY A 211 -30.08 0.21 -43.38
C GLY A 211 -29.85 0.65 -41.93
N PHE A 212 -28.85 1.48 -41.66
CA PHE A 212 -28.53 1.94 -40.31
C PHE A 212 -29.21 3.27 -39.98
N ARG A 213 -29.86 3.31 -38.81
CA ARG A 213 -30.31 4.53 -38.14
C ARG A 213 -29.99 4.43 -36.66
N PHE A 214 -29.16 5.32 -36.16
CA PHE A 214 -28.82 5.41 -34.74
C PHE A 214 -28.49 6.85 -34.35
N ASP A 215 -28.72 7.21 -33.10
CA ASP A 215 -28.15 8.39 -32.46
C ASP A 215 -26.86 8.02 -31.71
N ALA A 216 -25.87 8.89 -31.75
CA ALA A 216 -24.63 8.71 -30.99
C ALA A 216 -23.98 10.06 -30.65
N ARG A 217 -23.14 10.03 -29.61
CA ARG A 217 -22.43 11.19 -29.08
C ARG A 217 -21.10 11.37 -29.79
N ILE A 218 -20.80 12.61 -30.18
CA ILE A 218 -19.50 12.99 -30.76
C ILE A 218 -18.42 12.94 -29.68
N THR A 219 -17.38 12.13 -29.89
CA THR A 219 -16.19 12.07 -29.04
C THR A 219 -15.02 12.89 -29.57
N GLU A 220 -14.98 13.12 -30.88
CA GLU A 220 -13.94 13.90 -31.55
C GLU A 220 -14.56 14.64 -32.74
N TYR A 221 -14.13 15.88 -32.97
CA TYR A 221 -14.60 16.71 -34.08
C TYR A 221 -13.40 17.42 -34.70
N GLU A 222 -13.03 16.99 -35.91
CA GLU A 222 -12.06 17.67 -36.74
C GLU A 222 -12.78 18.66 -37.66
N ARG A 223 -12.44 19.95 -37.54
CA ARG A 223 -13.11 21.04 -38.24
C ARG A 223 -12.15 21.84 -39.11
N TYR A 224 -12.52 22.03 -40.37
CA TYR A 224 -11.79 22.85 -41.33
C TYR A 224 -12.51 24.19 -41.53
N PRO A 225 -12.03 25.32 -40.96
CA PRO A 225 -12.80 26.57 -40.94
C PRO A 225 -13.22 27.09 -42.31
N PHE A 226 -12.40 26.85 -43.35
CA PHE A 226 -12.60 27.35 -44.71
C PHE A 226 -12.97 26.27 -45.75
N GLU A 227 -13.05 25.00 -45.35
CA GLU A 227 -13.34 23.87 -46.27
C GLU A 227 -14.61 23.13 -45.80
N PRO A 228 -15.82 23.59 -46.18
CA PRO A 228 -17.09 23.05 -45.67
C PRO A 228 -17.40 21.60 -46.07
N LYS A 229 -16.55 20.97 -46.88
CA LYS A 229 -16.72 19.60 -47.37
C LYS A 229 -15.90 18.56 -46.58
N ARG A 230 -15.27 18.97 -45.47
CA ARG A 230 -14.29 18.17 -44.72
C ARG A 230 -14.62 18.12 -43.22
N GLY A 231 -15.87 18.28 -42.82
CA GLY A 231 -16.25 18.00 -41.44
C GLY A 231 -16.02 16.51 -41.19
N CYS A 232 -15.25 16.17 -40.15
CA CYS A 232 -15.11 14.79 -39.70
C CYS A 232 -15.46 14.71 -38.21
N VAL A 233 -16.35 13.79 -37.85
CA VAL A 233 -16.65 13.47 -36.44
C VAL A 233 -16.45 11.98 -36.17
N VAL A 234 -15.85 11.68 -35.03
CA VAL A 234 -15.87 10.33 -34.47
C VAL A 234 -17.02 10.25 -33.47
N LEU A 235 -17.92 9.31 -33.69
CA LEU A 235 -18.96 8.93 -32.76
C LEU A 235 -18.55 7.65 -32.04
N ALA A 236 -18.72 7.61 -30.72
CA ALA A 236 -18.64 6.37 -29.97
C ALA A 236 -20.05 5.85 -29.66
N ASN A 237 -20.27 4.55 -29.82
CA ASN A 237 -21.49 3.90 -29.35
C ASN A 237 -21.48 3.84 -27.81
N PHE A 238 -21.93 4.92 -27.18
CA PHE A 238 -22.15 4.96 -25.74
C PHE A 238 -23.34 4.08 -25.39
N ARG A 239 -23.05 2.89 -24.83
CA ARG A 239 -23.93 2.35 -23.78
C ARG A 239 -23.90 3.40 -22.65
N GLU A 240 -25.00 4.10 -22.42
CA GLU A 240 -25.12 4.97 -21.25
C GLU A 240 -24.77 4.14 -20.01
N MET A 241 -23.80 4.62 -19.22
CA MET A 241 -23.47 3.99 -17.95
C MET A 241 -24.71 4.04 -17.08
N LYS A 242 -25.21 2.87 -16.66
CA LYS A 242 -26.34 2.81 -15.73
C LYS A 242 -25.84 3.07 -14.32
N THR A 243 -26.73 3.44 -13.39
CA THR A 243 -26.39 3.68 -11.97
C THR A 243 -25.54 2.56 -11.32
N SER A 244 -25.65 1.31 -11.80
CA SER A 244 -24.78 0.18 -11.43
C SER A 244 -23.29 0.40 -11.75
N ASP A 245 -23.01 1.02 -12.89
CA ASP A 245 -21.67 1.17 -13.47
C ASP A 245 -20.90 2.28 -12.72
N TYR A 246 -21.61 3.27 -12.16
CA TYR A 246 -21.07 4.28 -11.24
C TYR A 246 -20.62 3.69 -9.90
N ILE A 247 -21.41 2.78 -9.31
CA ILE A 247 -21.03 2.07 -8.08
C ILE A 247 -19.75 1.27 -8.34
N PHE A 248 -19.66 0.63 -9.51
CA PHE A 248 -18.49 -0.15 -9.90
C PHE A 248 -17.23 0.73 -10.05
N GLN A 249 -17.32 1.84 -10.80
CA GLN A 249 -16.17 2.73 -11.01
C GLN A 249 -15.73 3.45 -9.73
N ALA A 250 -16.67 3.87 -8.86
CA ALA A 250 -16.31 4.39 -7.55
C ALA A 250 -15.53 3.34 -6.75
N THR A 251 -16.04 2.11 -6.66
CA THR A 251 -15.39 1.06 -5.85
C THR A 251 -14.04 0.61 -6.42
N VAL A 252 -13.82 0.66 -7.74
CA VAL A 252 -12.52 0.33 -8.38
C VAL A 252 -11.55 1.53 -8.36
N GLY A 253 -12.06 2.75 -8.49
CA GLY A 253 -11.30 3.99 -8.35
C GLY A 253 -10.72 4.13 -6.94
N SER A 254 -11.55 4.00 -5.91
CA SER A 254 -11.12 3.96 -4.50
C SER A 254 -10.17 2.80 -4.18
N ARG A 255 -10.14 1.73 -5.00
CA ARG A 255 -9.21 0.60 -4.83
C ARG A 255 -7.88 0.75 -5.56
N LYS A 256 -7.78 1.58 -6.61
CA LYS A 256 -6.48 1.92 -7.20
C LYS A 256 -5.60 2.79 -6.28
N ALA A 257 -6.20 3.47 -5.30
CA ALA A 257 -5.48 4.12 -4.21
C ALA A 257 -4.90 3.12 -3.17
N MET A 258 -5.36 1.87 -3.14
CA MET A 258 -4.73 0.80 -2.34
C MET A 258 -3.84 -0.12 -3.17
N VAL A 259 -2.97 0.48 -4.00
CA VAL A 259 -1.74 -0.18 -4.46
C VAL A 259 -0.57 0.62 -3.91
N TYR A 260 -0.40 0.54 -2.58
CA TYR A 260 0.70 1.20 -1.89
C TYR A 260 2.04 0.77 -2.46
N THR A 261 2.84 1.77 -2.80
CA THR A 261 4.21 1.65 -3.28
C THR A 261 5.03 0.79 -2.32
N SER A 262 5.48 -0.37 -2.82
CA SER A 262 6.18 -1.37 -2.02
C SER A 262 7.65 -1.01 -1.77
N GLU A 263 7.88 0.08 -1.03
CA GLU A 263 9.13 0.31 -0.29
C GLU A 263 8.80 0.73 1.16
N ASN A 264 8.73 -0.27 2.05
CA ASN A 264 8.71 -0.15 3.52
C ASN A 264 7.37 0.18 4.25
N ALA A 265 6.23 -0.33 3.77
CA ALA A 265 5.05 -0.50 4.62
C ALA A 265 4.50 -1.93 4.50
N VAL A 266 4.40 -2.63 5.64
CA VAL A 266 3.75 -3.95 5.72
C VAL A 266 2.25 -3.73 5.97
N LEU A 267 1.42 -4.41 5.19
CA LEU A 267 -0.04 -4.26 5.20
C LEU A 267 -0.65 -4.59 6.58
N GLU A 268 -1.57 -3.72 7.06
CA GLU A 268 -2.30 -3.99 8.29
C GLU A 268 -3.19 -5.25 8.15
N CYS A 269 -3.27 -6.04 9.23
CA CYS A 269 -4.22 -7.14 9.41
C CYS A 269 -4.20 -8.32 8.40
N ILE A 270 -3.14 -8.52 7.59
CA ILE A 270 -3.01 -9.71 6.74
C ILE A 270 -2.39 -10.89 7.51
N LYS A 271 -3.16 -11.96 7.70
CA LYS A 271 -2.65 -13.26 8.19
C LYS A 271 -1.95 -14.02 7.07
N TYR A 272 -0.73 -14.50 7.33
CA TYR A 272 0.05 -15.25 6.33
C TYR A 272 -0.06 -16.78 6.44
N ASP A 273 -0.53 -17.31 7.57
CA ASP A 273 -0.98 -18.69 7.77
C ASP A 273 -1.85 -18.77 9.05
N ASP A 274 -2.11 -19.97 9.58
CA ASP A 274 -2.83 -20.18 10.85
C ASP A 274 -2.05 -19.70 12.09
N SER A 275 -0.82 -19.17 11.95
CA SER A 275 -0.07 -18.54 13.04
C SER A 275 -0.43 -17.05 13.18
N ILE A 276 -0.62 -16.63 14.44
CA ILE A 276 -1.13 -15.31 14.79
C ILE A 276 -0.01 -14.29 14.74
N THR A 277 0.43 -13.89 13.54
CA THR A 277 1.26 -12.70 13.34
C THR A 277 0.38 -11.57 12.82
N LEU A 278 0.24 -10.51 13.61
CA LEU A 278 -0.45 -9.28 13.24
C LEU A 278 0.59 -8.19 12.98
N VAL A 279 0.33 -7.36 11.98
CA VAL A 279 1.05 -6.09 11.79
C VAL A 279 0.02 -4.97 11.84
N ASP A 280 0.30 -3.96 12.65
CA ASP A 280 -0.52 -2.78 12.90
C ASP A 280 0.37 -1.51 12.88
N GLY A 281 -0.22 -0.32 12.95
CA GLY A 281 0.51 0.95 13.15
C GLY A 281 1.38 1.04 14.42
N LEU A 282 1.43 -0.03 15.24
CA LEU A 282 2.26 -0.20 16.43
C LEU A 282 3.32 -1.32 16.24
N GLY A 283 3.52 -1.81 15.01
CA GLY A 283 4.55 -2.78 14.61
C GLY A 283 4.04 -4.22 14.45
N MET A 284 4.93 -5.20 14.65
CA MET A 284 4.61 -6.62 14.55
C MET A 284 4.31 -7.21 15.93
N ALA A 285 3.21 -7.96 16.05
CA ALA A 285 2.83 -8.65 17.28
C ALA A 285 2.43 -10.11 17.02
N VAL A 286 2.90 -11.02 17.88
CA VAL A 286 2.44 -12.40 17.95
C VAL A 286 1.56 -12.56 19.19
N SER A 287 0.33 -13.04 19.02
CA SER A 287 -0.63 -13.23 20.12
C SER A 287 -0.98 -14.71 20.33
N ASP A 288 -1.53 -15.06 21.50
CA ASP A 288 -2.09 -16.39 21.74
C ASP A 288 -3.59 -16.50 21.42
N GLU A 289 -4.15 -17.71 21.56
CA GLU A 289 -5.56 -18.05 21.30
C GLU A 289 -6.59 -17.19 22.06
N LEU A 290 -6.15 -16.45 23.10
CA LEU A 290 -6.97 -15.51 23.87
C LEU A 290 -6.69 -14.05 23.50
N ASN A 291 -6.09 -13.80 22.33
CA ASN A 291 -5.68 -12.49 21.80
C ASN A 291 -4.70 -11.71 22.69
N ARG A 292 -3.92 -12.39 23.53
CA ARG A 292 -2.91 -11.73 24.39
C ARG A 292 -1.57 -11.69 23.68
N VAL A 293 -0.96 -10.51 23.58
CA VAL A 293 0.37 -10.32 22.99
C VAL A 293 1.41 -11.13 23.75
N ARG A 294 2.16 -11.95 23.01
CA ARG A 294 3.22 -12.85 23.50
C ARG A 294 4.60 -12.42 23.04
N VAL A 295 4.71 -11.80 21.88
CA VAL A 295 5.90 -11.12 21.37
C VAL A 295 5.46 -9.84 20.66
N ARG A 296 6.18 -8.73 20.85
CA ARG A 296 6.02 -7.50 20.06
C ARG A 296 7.38 -6.99 19.60
N LEU A 297 7.44 -6.50 18.37
CA LEU A 297 8.53 -5.76 17.77
C LEU A 297 7.92 -4.49 17.15
N GLY A 298 8.09 -3.35 17.82
CA GLY A 298 7.35 -2.12 17.52
C GLY A 298 7.11 -1.28 18.77
N GLN A 299 5.98 -0.57 18.85
CA GLN A 299 5.63 0.23 20.03
C GLN A 299 5.14 -0.68 21.17
N VAL A 300 6.02 -0.93 22.14
CA VAL A 300 5.79 -1.83 23.30
C VAL A 300 4.90 -1.15 24.35
N GLU A 301 5.10 0.15 24.54
CA GLU A 301 4.31 1.06 25.39
C GLU A 301 4.21 2.41 24.64
N PRO A 302 3.22 3.28 24.94
CA PRO A 302 3.08 4.57 24.23
C PRO A 302 4.38 5.40 24.26
N GLY A 303 4.95 5.66 23.08
CA GLY A 303 6.24 6.35 22.92
C GLY A 303 7.49 5.45 22.96
N ASN A 304 7.41 4.24 23.51
CA ASN A 304 8.54 3.33 23.67
C ASN A 304 8.56 2.25 22.58
N TYR A 305 9.58 2.28 21.71
CA TYR A 305 9.74 1.35 20.60
C TYR A 305 10.87 0.34 20.89
N GLY A 306 10.64 -0.94 20.57
CA GLY A 306 11.63 -2.00 20.78
C GLY A 306 11.06 -3.40 20.64
N PHE A 307 11.72 -4.36 21.30
CA PHE A 307 11.30 -5.76 21.37
C PHE A 307 10.85 -6.11 22.79
N ALA A 308 9.74 -6.85 22.94
CA ALA A 308 9.33 -7.44 24.20
C ALA A 308 8.60 -8.78 24.00
N ALA A 309 8.92 -9.77 24.83
CA ALA A 309 8.24 -11.05 24.94
C ALA A 309 7.56 -11.19 26.32
N TYR A 310 6.43 -11.90 26.37
CA TYR A 310 5.54 -11.97 27.53
C TYR A 310 5.13 -13.41 27.86
N ASN A 311 5.01 -13.72 29.16
CA ASN A 311 4.43 -14.98 29.62
C ASN A 311 2.88 -15.01 29.51
N LYS A 312 2.25 -16.16 29.78
CA LYS A 312 0.77 -16.31 29.77
C LYS A 312 0.01 -15.42 30.77
N ALA A 313 0.72 -14.74 31.68
CA ALA A 313 0.17 -13.80 32.65
C ALA A 313 0.47 -12.33 32.31
N GLY A 314 0.99 -12.04 31.11
CA GLY A 314 1.25 -10.68 30.64
C GLY A 314 2.49 -10.00 31.22
N LYS A 315 3.38 -10.71 31.94
CA LYS A 315 4.64 -10.14 32.43
C LYS A 315 5.75 -10.28 31.38
N LYS A 316 6.56 -9.23 31.20
CA LYS A 316 7.75 -9.22 30.33
C LYS A 316 8.76 -10.29 30.80
N THR A 317 9.21 -11.13 29.87
CA THR A 317 10.22 -12.20 30.10
C THR A 317 11.55 -11.92 29.41
N LEU A 318 11.51 -11.21 28.29
CA LEU A 318 12.68 -10.68 27.58
C LEU A 318 12.28 -9.35 26.94
N TRP A 319 13.04 -8.28 27.15
CA TRP A 319 12.78 -6.99 26.50
C TRP A 319 14.07 -6.19 26.32
N LEU A 320 14.04 -5.18 25.45
CA LEU A 320 15.06 -4.13 25.44
C LEU A 320 14.61 -3.01 26.38
N ASP A 321 15.50 -2.59 27.28
CA ASP A 321 15.28 -1.41 28.11
C ASP A 321 15.33 -0.15 27.24
N ALA A 322 14.36 0.75 27.42
CA ALA A 322 14.22 1.93 26.56
C ALA A 322 15.19 3.06 26.95
N ASP A 323 15.64 3.11 28.21
CA ASP A 323 16.52 4.16 28.72
C ASP A 323 18.00 3.79 28.54
N THR A 324 18.36 2.51 28.74
CA THR A 324 19.76 2.05 28.62
C THR A 324 20.08 1.31 27.33
N GLY A 325 19.08 0.76 26.64
CA GLY A 325 19.26 -0.12 25.48
C GLY A 325 19.63 -1.57 25.83
N ASP A 326 19.72 -1.92 27.12
CA ASP A 326 20.14 -3.25 27.56
C ASP A 326 19.08 -4.33 27.29
N ALA A 327 19.53 -5.54 26.93
CA ALA A 327 18.67 -6.71 26.83
C ALA A 327 18.41 -7.31 28.22
N GLN A 328 17.19 -7.13 28.72
CA GLN A 328 16.74 -7.58 30.02
C GLN A 328 16.03 -8.94 29.93
N PHE A 329 16.38 -9.87 30.82
CA PHE A 329 15.79 -11.21 30.91
C PHE A 329 15.21 -11.43 32.31
N SER A 330 13.99 -11.96 32.42
CA SER A 330 13.40 -12.34 33.71
C SER A 330 13.12 -13.85 33.81
N GLY A 331 13.52 -14.45 34.93
CA GLY A 331 13.44 -15.89 35.18
C GLY A 331 14.78 -16.61 34.97
N ASN A 332 14.72 -17.87 34.55
CA ASN A 332 15.90 -18.73 34.42
C ASN A 332 16.46 -18.71 32.99
N ILE A 333 17.75 -18.38 32.83
CA ILE A 333 18.48 -18.58 31.59
C ILE A 333 19.15 -19.97 31.63
N ILE A 334 18.87 -20.81 30.64
CA ILE A 334 19.52 -22.12 30.46
C ILE A 334 20.25 -22.09 29.13
N ALA A 335 21.58 -22.15 29.17
CA ALA A 335 22.43 -22.10 27.98
C ALA A 335 23.60 -23.09 28.11
N SER A 336 24.07 -23.63 26.99
CA SER A 336 25.25 -24.49 26.93
C SER A 336 26.57 -23.71 26.87
N ASN A 337 26.53 -22.44 26.44
CA ASN A 337 27.67 -21.53 26.40
C ASN A 337 27.16 -20.09 26.51
N PHE A 338 27.87 -19.24 27.26
CA PHE A 338 27.61 -17.80 27.36
C PHE A 338 28.94 -17.09 27.08
N ARG A 339 28.97 -16.26 26.03
CA ARG A 339 30.18 -15.56 25.57
C ARG A 339 29.91 -14.07 25.49
N THR A 340 30.82 -13.27 26.03
CA THR A 340 30.85 -11.82 25.84
C THR A 340 31.61 -11.45 24.56
N ASN A 341 31.49 -10.20 24.14
CA ASN A 341 32.11 -9.70 22.90
C ASN A 341 33.65 -9.87 22.95
N PRO A 342 34.29 -10.56 21.98
CA PRO A 342 35.73 -10.80 21.97
C PRO A 342 36.59 -9.56 21.65
N ASP A 343 36.02 -8.51 21.05
CA ASP A 343 36.79 -7.36 20.53
C ASP A 343 37.01 -6.24 21.58
N GLY A 344 36.40 -6.37 22.76
CA GLY A 344 36.62 -5.49 23.91
C GLY A 344 37.24 -6.24 25.09
N PHE A 345 37.52 -5.54 26.20
CA PHE A 345 37.86 -6.19 27.47
C PHE A 345 36.63 -6.98 27.96
N PRO A 346 36.59 -8.32 27.84
CA PRO A 346 35.36 -9.06 28.11
C PRO A 346 35.28 -9.28 29.62
N PHE A 347 34.32 -8.62 30.27
CA PHE A 347 33.98 -8.89 31.66
C PHE A 347 32.53 -9.37 31.77
N VAL A 348 32.28 -10.25 32.72
CA VAL A 348 30.93 -10.64 33.15
C VAL A 348 30.83 -10.24 34.61
N GLU A 349 29.99 -9.25 34.91
CA GLU A 349 29.66 -8.89 36.28
C GLU A 349 28.41 -9.64 36.70
N LEU A 350 28.50 -10.39 37.80
CA LEU A 350 27.38 -11.10 38.42
C LEU A 350 27.15 -10.52 39.81
N SER A 351 26.29 -9.50 39.88
CA SER A 351 25.85 -8.88 41.13
C SER A 351 24.50 -9.44 41.57
N SER A 352 24.22 -9.40 42.88
CA SER A 352 22.93 -9.79 43.44
C SER A 352 22.71 -9.06 44.76
N ASP A 353 21.59 -8.36 44.88
CA ASP A 353 21.16 -7.67 46.10
C ASP A 353 20.94 -8.65 47.28
N TYR A 354 20.84 -9.95 46.99
CA TYR A 354 20.64 -11.03 47.96
C TYR A 354 21.86 -11.97 48.08
N TYR A 355 23.07 -11.42 47.95
CA TYR A 355 24.37 -11.93 48.46
C TYR A 355 24.80 -13.38 48.14
N VAL A 356 24.06 -14.15 47.33
CA VAL A 356 24.23 -15.61 47.25
C VAL A 356 24.26 -16.10 45.80
N PHE A 357 25.47 -16.17 45.23
CA PHE A 357 25.73 -16.91 44.00
C PHE A 357 25.97 -18.40 44.31
N LYS A 358 25.15 -19.29 43.74
CA LYS A 358 25.29 -20.75 43.90
C LYS A 358 25.65 -21.42 42.58
N ALA A 359 26.94 -21.67 42.37
CA ALA A 359 27.38 -22.60 41.33
C ALA A 359 27.24 -24.05 41.84
N ALA A 360 26.41 -24.86 41.18
CA ALA A 360 26.27 -26.27 41.51
C ALA A 360 27.42 -27.08 40.90
N LYS A 361 28.21 -27.75 41.73
CA LYS A 361 29.26 -28.68 41.28
C LYS A 361 28.63 -30.04 40.95
N SER A 362 28.86 -30.52 39.73
CA SER A 362 28.86 -31.95 39.41
C SER A 362 30.31 -32.42 39.28
N GLU A 363 30.55 -33.73 39.10
CA GLU A 363 31.91 -34.25 38.86
C GLU A 363 32.56 -33.67 37.59
N THR A 364 31.77 -33.10 36.68
CA THR A 364 32.23 -32.49 35.42
C THR A 364 31.96 -30.98 35.32
N SER A 365 31.43 -30.33 36.37
CA SER A 365 31.12 -28.88 36.36
C SER A 365 32.09 -28.10 37.24
N TYR A 366 32.88 -27.23 36.60
CA TYR A 366 33.85 -26.35 37.24
C TYR A 366 33.86 -24.97 36.57
N ILE A 367 34.34 -23.93 37.28
CA ILE A 367 34.53 -22.59 36.71
C ILE A 367 36.01 -22.46 36.38
N GLU A 368 36.33 -22.36 35.10
CA GLU A 368 37.69 -22.13 34.59
C GLU A 368 37.86 -20.66 34.21
N ILE A 369 38.94 -20.04 34.69
CA ILE A 369 39.30 -18.66 34.34
C ILE A 369 40.70 -18.72 33.70
N GLU A 370 40.74 -18.94 32.39
CA GLU A 370 41.99 -19.06 31.64
C GLU A 370 42.51 -17.67 31.24
N ALA A 371 43.49 -17.15 31.99
CA ALA A 371 44.09 -15.86 31.72
C ALA A 371 45.17 -15.97 30.61
N ILE A 372 44.83 -15.55 29.39
CA ILE A 372 45.79 -15.48 28.27
C ILE A 372 46.95 -14.55 28.67
N GLN A 373 48.16 -15.12 28.79
CA GLN A 373 49.35 -14.48 29.41
C GLN A 373 49.93 -13.26 28.66
N HIS A 374 49.27 -12.72 27.65
CA HIS A 374 49.81 -11.65 26.81
C HIS A 374 49.00 -10.35 26.93
N ARG A 375 49.48 -9.51 27.87
CA ARG A 375 49.29 -8.04 27.96
C ARG A 375 48.04 -7.48 28.69
N MET A 376 47.66 -8.02 29.84
CA MET A 376 46.87 -7.24 30.83
C MET A 376 47.44 -7.37 32.24
N ARG A 377 47.71 -6.22 32.89
CA ARG A 377 47.82 -6.15 34.36
C ARG A 377 46.44 -5.75 34.89
N PRO A 378 45.83 -6.47 35.85
CA PRO A 378 44.57 -6.02 36.43
C PRO A 378 44.78 -4.66 37.10
N ARG A 379 43.99 -3.67 36.67
CA ARG A 379 43.90 -2.35 37.31
C ARG A 379 42.69 -2.35 38.22
N TYR A 380 42.90 -1.96 39.48
CA TYR A 380 41.84 -1.77 40.47
C TYR A 380 41.70 -0.27 40.74
N SER A 381 40.47 0.25 40.73
CA SER A 381 40.19 1.65 41.05
C SER A 381 38.89 1.79 41.83
N ASN A 382 39.00 2.16 43.11
CA ASN A 382 37.84 2.52 43.94
C ASN A 382 37.40 3.95 43.63
N ILE A 383 36.10 4.13 43.36
CA ILE A 383 35.45 5.45 43.34
C ILE A 383 34.51 5.51 44.53
N LEU A 384 34.79 6.41 45.48
CA LEU A 384 33.86 6.76 46.56
C LEU A 384 33.64 8.27 46.55
N ALA A 385 32.37 8.65 46.59
CA ALA A 385 31.96 10.05 46.58
C ALA A 385 32.11 10.69 47.98
N VAL A 386 32.40 12.00 47.97
CA VAL A 386 32.33 12.93 49.12
C VAL A 386 33.33 12.71 50.28
N GLY A 387 34.49 13.37 50.16
CA GLY A 387 34.86 14.36 51.19
C GLY A 387 35.55 13.91 52.49
N ARG A 388 36.77 13.36 52.42
CA ARG A 388 37.97 13.79 53.20
C ARG A 388 39.21 12.96 52.85
N ARG A 389 40.41 13.55 52.92
CA ARG A 389 41.70 12.88 52.61
C ARG A 389 42.24 12.11 53.83
N CYS A 390 42.66 10.86 53.63
CA CYS A 390 43.77 10.21 54.35
C CYS A 390 44.32 9.02 53.52
N ILE A 391 45.61 8.71 53.69
CA ILE A 391 46.43 7.73 52.93
C ILE A 391 47.33 7.00 53.96
N PRO A 392 47.84 5.77 53.77
CA PRO A 392 47.26 4.56 53.19
C PRO A 392 47.29 3.38 54.20
N VAL A 393 46.16 2.84 54.64
CA VAL A 393 46.13 1.50 55.27
C VAL A 393 44.86 0.80 54.82
N CYS A 394 45.00 -0.17 53.91
CA CYS A 394 43.89 -1.00 53.44
C CYS A 394 43.47 -1.98 54.54
N LYS A 395 42.70 -1.50 55.53
CA LYS A 395 41.93 -2.37 56.41
C LYS A 395 40.79 -2.99 55.62
N ALA A 396 40.55 -4.28 55.87
CA ALA A 396 39.52 -5.05 55.20
C ALA A 396 38.12 -4.49 55.49
N VAL A 397 37.36 -4.22 54.42
CA VAL A 397 35.93 -4.48 54.35
C VAL A 397 35.57 -4.84 52.91
N ASP A 398 35.00 -6.03 52.74
CA ASP A 398 34.04 -6.45 51.72
C ASP A 398 34.44 -6.38 50.22
N THR A 399 35.35 -7.26 49.79
CA THR A 399 35.14 -8.28 48.73
C THR A 399 36.44 -9.07 48.45
N PHE A 400 36.33 -10.28 47.88
CA PHE A 400 37.43 -11.24 47.74
C PHE A 400 37.94 -11.35 46.30
N SER A 401 39.27 -11.32 46.12
CA SER A 401 39.97 -11.52 44.84
C SER A 401 41.15 -12.48 45.05
N LEU A 402 41.39 -13.38 44.11
CA LEU A 402 42.48 -14.37 44.15
C LEU A 402 43.59 -14.02 43.17
N VAL A 403 44.78 -13.75 43.70
CA VAL A 403 46.06 -13.75 42.96
C VAL A 403 47.05 -14.58 43.75
N SER A 404 47.71 -15.55 43.10
CA SER A 404 48.88 -16.25 43.65
C SER A 404 50.14 -15.63 43.04
N GLY A 405 50.99 -15.06 43.89
CA GLY A 405 52.35 -14.63 43.53
C GLY A 405 53.36 -15.49 44.26
N LEU A 406 54.22 -16.18 43.51
CA LEU A 406 55.15 -17.25 43.94
C LEU A 406 54.48 -18.62 44.14
N ASN A 407 55.33 -19.66 44.07
CA ASN A 407 54.94 -21.01 43.66
C ASN A 407 53.90 -21.69 44.56
N TYR A 408 53.09 -22.53 43.89
CA TYR A 408 52.09 -23.47 44.39
C TYR A 408 50.68 -22.91 44.68
N ASP A 409 49.77 -23.15 43.73
CA ASP A 409 48.84 -24.28 43.89
C ASP A 409 48.20 -24.45 45.30
N ILE A 410 47.59 -23.42 45.85
CA ILE A 410 46.17 -23.40 46.30
C ILE A 410 45.44 -24.80 46.34
N ALA A 411 44.62 -25.18 47.35
CA ALA A 411 43.78 -26.42 47.33
C ALA A 411 42.52 -26.53 48.25
N ALA A 412 41.35 -26.89 47.68
CA ALA A 412 40.08 -27.05 48.41
C ALA A 412 39.83 -28.48 48.90
N ASN A 413 40.64 -28.91 49.88
CA ASN A 413 40.02 -29.49 51.06
C ASN A 413 39.84 -28.32 52.03
N ASP A 414 38.67 -28.19 52.67
CA ASP A 414 38.32 -27.02 53.50
C ASP A 414 38.34 -25.64 52.78
N GLY A 415 38.09 -25.61 51.45
CA GLY A 415 37.48 -24.43 50.80
C GLY A 415 38.36 -23.47 49.95
N ILE A 416 39.49 -23.88 49.37
CA ILE A 416 40.36 -22.99 48.56
C ILE A 416 40.93 -23.61 47.24
N ILE A 417 40.22 -23.63 46.08
CA ILE A 417 40.58 -24.04 44.66
C ILE A 417 42.05 -24.47 44.30
N ARG A 418 42.35 -25.39 43.35
CA ARG A 418 43.76 -25.77 42.94
C ARG A 418 44.18 -25.49 41.48
N ILE A 419 45.49 -25.24 41.27
CA ILE A 419 46.24 -25.10 39.99
C ILE A 419 47.50 -26.04 40.02
N LYS A 420 48.22 -26.26 38.89
CA LYS A 420 49.57 -26.90 38.85
C LYS A 420 50.33 -26.63 37.54
N VAL A 421 51.66 -26.46 37.56
CA VAL A 421 52.53 -26.43 36.34
C VAL A 421 53.80 -27.28 36.54
N GLY A 422 54.30 -27.88 35.45
CA GLY A 422 55.28 -28.97 35.45
C GLY A 422 56.78 -28.60 35.54
N VAL A 423 57.59 -29.63 35.76
CA VAL A 423 59.05 -29.57 36.00
C VAL A 423 59.83 -29.55 34.68
N PHE A 424 60.84 -28.68 34.57
CA PHE A 424 61.94 -28.82 33.62
C PHE A 424 63.25 -29.07 34.38
N LEU A 425 63.85 -30.23 34.16
CA LEU A 425 65.21 -30.56 34.62
C LEU A 425 66.21 -30.15 33.53
N LEU A 426 67.12 -29.24 33.86
CA LEU A 426 68.39 -29.09 33.13
C LEU A 426 69.48 -29.74 33.96
N THR A 427 70.07 -30.80 33.41
CA THR A 427 71.21 -31.52 33.98
C THR A 427 72.47 -30.66 33.91
N GLY A 428 73.26 -30.60 34.99
CA GLY A 428 74.55 -29.91 34.98
C GLY A 428 75.70 -30.78 34.44
N VAL A 429 76.69 -30.11 33.84
CA VAL A 429 78.07 -30.06 34.37
C VAL A 429 78.51 -28.60 34.32
#